data_AF-A0A3M1L6D3-F1
#
_entry.id   AF-A0A3M1L6D3-F1
#
_cell.length_a   1.000
_cell.length_b   1.000
_cell.length_c   1.000
_cell.angle_alpha   90.00
_cell.angle_beta   90.00
_cell.angle_gamma   90.00
#
_symmetry.space_group_name_H-M   'P 1'
#
loop_
_entity.id
_entity.type
_entity.pdbx_description
1 polymer ?
#
loop_
_entity_poly.entity_id
_entity_poly.type
_entity_poly.pdbx_seq_one_letter_code
_entity_poly.pdbx_strand_id
1 'polypeptide(L)'
;MEFGFEHQNLSGKSSSRGENIHPIFGRLVQRSEREKRLGQRAKVVWLTGLSGSGKSTIAQHLERRLFEAGYFPLVLDGDNIRTGINSNLG
;
A
#
# COMPACT_ATOMS: atom_id res chain seq x y z
N MET A 1 19.99 -24.20 -14.83
CA MET A 1 20.12 -22.73 -14.76
C MET A 1 20.23 -22.38 -13.29
N GLU A 2 21.39 -21.88 -12.91
CA GLU A 2 21.85 -21.70 -11.54
C GLU A 2 21.34 -20.36 -11.01
N PHE A 3 20.64 -20.36 -9.87
CA PHE A 3 20.26 -19.14 -9.16
C PHE A 3 21.36 -18.81 -8.14
N GLY A 4 22.23 -17.86 -8.48
CA GLY A 4 23.18 -17.27 -7.55
C GLY A 4 22.65 -15.94 -7.03
N PHE A 5 22.28 -15.87 -5.75
CA PHE A 5 22.18 -14.61 -5.02
C PHE A 5 23.29 -14.58 -3.98
N GLU A 6 24.35 -13.82 -4.26
CA GLU A 6 25.44 -13.55 -3.33
C GLU A 6 24.93 -12.74 -2.13
N HIS A 7 25.19 -13.26 -0.93
CA HIS A 7 25.08 -12.51 0.31
C HIS A 7 26.36 -11.69 0.51
N GLN A 8 26.28 -10.36 0.40
CA GLN A 8 27.33 -9.49 0.92
C GLN A 8 26.91 -8.88 2.27
N ASN A 9 27.67 -9.29 3.29
CA ASN A 9 27.71 -8.76 4.65
C ASN A 9 28.51 -7.45 4.66
N LEU A 10 28.02 -6.39 5.31
CA LEU A 10 28.89 -5.37 5.91
C LEU A 10 28.34 -4.94 7.27
N SER A 11 29.09 -5.30 8.31
CA SER A 11 28.89 -4.90 9.70
C SER A 11 29.26 -3.43 9.90
N GLY A 12 28.41 -2.68 10.57
CA GLY A 12 28.73 -1.38 11.15
C GLY A 12 28.20 -1.32 12.57
N LYS A 13 29.11 -1.37 13.55
CA LYS A 13 28.81 -1.14 14.97
C LYS A 13 28.22 0.26 15.15
N SER A 14 27.04 0.34 15.77
CA SER A 14 26.62 1.48 16.59
C SER A 14 25.78 0.97 17.75
N SER A 15 26.43 0.86 18.90
CA SER A 15 25.80 0.68 20.20
C SER A 15 25.38 2.07 20.70
N SER A 16 24.08 2.29 20.86
CA SER A 16 23.42 3.03 21.96
C SER A 16 22.06 3.60 21.56
N ARG A 17 21.03 3.30 22.38
CA ARG A 17 19.61 3.75 22.36
C ARG A 17 18.72 3.19 21.22
N GLY A 18 18.02 2.08 21.51
CA GLY A 18 16.86 1.62 20.71
C GLY A 18 16.76 0.11 20.44
N GLU A 19 17.36 -0.76 21.25
CA GLU A 19 17.58 -2.19 20.94
C GLU A 19 16.32 -3.09 20.81
N ASN A 20 15.10 -2.57 21.02
CA ASN A 20 13.88 -3.38 20.92
C ASN A 20 13.12 -3.24 19.60
N ILE A 21 13.58 -2.39 18.68
CA ILE A 21 12.92 -2.17 17.39
C ILE A 21 13.79 -2.72 16.28
N HIS A 22 13.46 -3.93 15.83
CA HIS A 22 14.04 -4.51 14.63
C HIS A 22 13.14 -4.18 13.43
N PRO A 23 13.53 -3.25 12.54
CA PRO A 23 12.74 -2.95 11.35
C PRO A 23 12.64 -4.20 10.47
N ILE A 24 11.43 -4.78 10.39
CA ILE A 24 11.15 -5.92 9.51
C ILE A 24 11.02 -5.52 8.04
N PHE A 25 11.27 -4.24 7.69
CA PHE A 25 11.09 -3.73 6.32
C PHE A 25 11.84 -4.57 5.28
N GLY A 26 13.05 -5.07 5.59
CA GLY A 26 13.80 -5.95 4.70
C GLY A 26 13.27 -7.39 4.59
N ARG A 27 12.37 -7.80 5.49
CA ARG A 27 11.70 -9.12 5.49
C ARG A 27 10.28 -9.07 4.90
N LEU A 28 9.72 -7.87 4.73
CA LEU A 28 8.41 -7.69 4.11
C LEU A 28 8.54 -7.68 2.59
N VAL A 29 7.47 -8.09 1.90
CA VAL A 29 7.38 -8.01 0.44
C VAL A 29 7.50 -6.56 -0.01
N GLN A 30 8.54 -6.27 -0.79
CA GLN A 30 8.85 -4.93 -1.26
C GLN A 30 7.84 -4.44 -2.28
N ARG A 31 7.79 -3.12 -2.45
CA ARG A 31 6.98 -2.46 -3.48
C ARG A 31 7.30 -3.00 -4.88
N SER A 32 8.58 -3.15 -5.21
CA SER A 32 9.03 -3.63 -6.52
C SER A 32 8.53 -5.04 -6.84
N GLU A 33 8.51 -5.93 -5.84
CA GLU A 33 7.98 -7.29 -5.98
C GLU A 33 6.46 -7.27 -6.26
N ARG A 34 5.72 -6.40 -5.57
CA ARG A 34 4.27 -6.22 -5.80
C ARG A 34 3.99 -5.64 -7.18
N GLU A 35 4.73 -4.62 -7.59
CA GLU A 35 4.58 -3.98 -8.90
C GLU A 35 4.92 -4.96 -10.03
N LYS A 36 5.99 -5.77 -9.86
CA LYS A 36 6.34 -6.84 -10.81
C LYS A 36 5.27 -7.92 -10.88
N ARG A 37 4.71 -8.33 -9.74
CA ARG A 37 3.64 -9.35 -9.68
C ARG A 37 2.34 -8.88 -10.31
N LEU A 38 1.97 -7.62 -10.11
CA LEU A 38 0.75 -7.04 -10.66
C LEU A 38 0.91 -6.51 -12.09
N GLY A 39 2.13 -6.36 -12.59
CA GLY A 39 2.40 -5.75 -13.90
C GLY A 39 2.03 -4.25 -13.96
N GLN A 40 1.92 -3.57 -12.81
CA GLN A 40 1.51 -2.17 -12.72
C GLN A 40 2.21 -1.44 -11.57
N ARG A 41 2.32 -0.10 -11.68
CA ARG A 41 2.89 0.75 -10.62
C ARG A 41 1.81 1.27 -9.69
N ALA A 42 2.06 1.27 -8.39
CA ALA A 42 1.11 1.80 -7.41
C ALA A 42 0.99 3.33 -7.51
N LYS A 43 -0.25 3.83 -7.44
CA LYS A 43 -0.62 5.25 -7.45
C LYS A 43 -1.72 5.51 -6.42
N VAL A 44 -1.77 6.73 -5.91
CA VAL A 44 -2.81 7.20 -4.99
C VAL A 44 -3.44 8.44 -5.60
N VAL A 45 -4.77 8.44 -5.72
CA VAL A 45 -5.57 9.60 -6.12
C VAL A 45 -6.34 10.06 -4.89
N TRP A 46 -6.01 11.25 -4.40
CA TRP A 46 -6.60 11.81 -3.18
C TRP A 46 -7.71 12.80 -3.54
N LEU A 47 -8.96 12.40 -3.35
CA LEU A 47 -10.13 13.26 -3.62
C LEU A 47 -10.50 14.04 -2.36
N THR A 48 -10.62 15.37 -2.49
CA THR A 48 -11.03 16.25 -1.38
C THR A 48 -12.17 17.17 -1.82
N GLY A 49 -12.93 17.70 -0.85
CA GLY A 49 -14.09 18.54 -1.12
C GLY A 49 -15.18 18.41 -0.05
N LEU A 50 -16.11 19.36 -0.06
CA LEU A 50 -17.22 19.44 0.90
C LEU A 50 -18.09 18.16 0.89
N SER A 51 -18.83 17.92 1.97
CA SER A 51 -19.85 16.86 1.97
C SER A 51 -20.85 17.08 0.83
N GLY A 52 -21.23 16.02 0.12
CA GLY A 52 -22.09 16.10 -1.05
C GLY A 52 -21.42 16.58 -2.36
N SER A 53 -20.13 16.93 -2.37
CA SER A 53 -19.43 17.40 -3.58
C SER A 53 -19.14 16.30 -4.63
N GLY A 54 -19.66 15.08 -4.46
CA GLY A 54 -19.51 13.98 -5.43
C GLY A 54 -18.21 13.16 -5.35
N LYS A 55 -17.40 13.30 -4.29
CA LYS A 55 -16.12 12.56 -4.13
C LYS A 55 -16.28 11.04 -4.28
N SER A 56 -17.20 10.45 -3.51
CA SER A 56 -17.45 9.00 -3.55
C SER A 56 -17.99 8.56 -4.90
N THR A 57 -18.85 9.37 -5.53
CA THR A 57 -19.33 9.12 -6.90
C THR A 57 -18.18 9.05 -7.89
N ILE A 58 -17.25 10.02 -7.86
CA ILE A 58 -16.07 10.02 -8.74
C ILE A 58 -15.17 8.81 -8.45
N ALA A 59 -14.92 8.49 -7.18
CA ALA A 59 -14.09 7.36 -6.78
C ALA A 59 -14.63 6.02 -7.32
N GLN A 60 -15.94 5.78 -7.18
CA GLN A 60 -16.59 4.57 -7.67
C GLN A 60 -16.51 4.43 -9.21
N HIS A 61 -16.75 5.52 -9.93
CA HIS A 61 -16.65 5.50 -11.40
C HIS A 61 -15.20 5.32 -11.86
N LEU A 62 -14.24 5.94 -11.18
CA LEU A 62 -12.81 5.78 -11.48
C LEU A 62 -12.35 4.33 -11.22
N GLU A 63 -12.76 3.75 -10.10
CA GLU A 63 -12.49 2.34 -9.78
C GLU A 63 -13.03 1.42 -10.86
N ARG A 64 -14.31 1.57 -11.24
CA ARG A 64 -14.93 0.75 -12.28
C ARG A 64 -14.17 0.84 -13.60
N ARG A 65 -13.81 2.05 -14.04
CA ARG A 65 -13.07 2.26 -15.30
C ARG A 65 -11.66 1.66 -15.26
N LEU A 66 -10.95 1.78 -14.13
CA LEU A 66 -9.62 1.18 -13.99
C LEU A 66 -9.68 -0.34 -13.97
N PHE A 67 -10.69 -0.91 -13.31
CA PHE A 67 -10.92 -2.35 -13.28
C PHE A 67 -11.22 -2.91 -14.68
N GLU A 68 -12.11 -2.25 -15.43
CA GLU A 68 -12.41 -2.61 -16.83
C GLU A 68 -11.18 -2.50 -17.75
N ALA A 69 -10.25 -1.61 -17.43
CA ALA A 69 -8.97 -1.47 -18.14
C ALA A 69 -7.88 -2.47 -17.69
N GLY A 70 -8.21 -3.43 -16.80
CA GLY A 70 -7.31 -4.49 -16.35
C GLY A 70 -6.36 -4.09 -15.22
N TYR A 71 -6.54 -2.94 -14.61
CA TYR A 71 -5.77 -2.54 -13.41
C TYR A 71 -6.38 -3.14 -12.14
N PHE A 72 -5.62 -3.10 -11.05
CA PHE A 72 -6.11 -3.43 -9.71
C PHE A 72 -6.34 -2.13 -8.90
N PRO A 73 -7.53 -1.50 -9.02
CA PRO A 73 -7.91 -0.34 -8.21
C PRO A 73 -8.50 -0.76 -6.86
N LEU A 74 -8.48 0.17 -5.90
CA LEU A 74 -9.15 0.03 -4.61
C LEU A 74 -9.61 1.41 -4.13
N VAL A 75 -10.88 1.54 -3.76
CA VAL A 75 -11.41 2.75 -3.11
C VAL A 75 -11.33 2.63 -1.59
N LEU A 76 -10.70 3.64 -0.97
CA LEU A 76 -10.72 3.84 0.48
C LEU A 76 -11.64 5.02 0.78
N ASP A 77 -12.88 4.73 1.17
CA ASP A 77 -13.86 5.75 1.58
C ASP A 77 -14.04 5.73 3.10
N GLY A 78 -14.06 6.91 3.72
CA GLY A 78 -14.27 7.07 5.15
C GLY A 78 -15.60 6.48 5.61
N ASP A 79 -16.62 6.47 4.75
CA ASP A 79 -17.91 5.82 5.06
C ASP A 79 -17.81 4.28 5.09
N ASN A 80 -17.03 3.68 4.17
CA ASN A 80 -16.79 2.24 4.12
C ASN A 80 -15.83 1.75 5.22
N ILE A 81 -14.86 2.59 5.60
CA ILE A 81 -13.93 2.28 6.71
C ILE A 81 -14.66 2.34 8.06
N ARG A 82 -15.66 3.23 8.19
CA ARG A 82 -16.43 3.41 9.44
C ARG A 82 -17.35 2.23 9.74
N THR A 83 -17.86 1.54 8.72
CA THR A 83 -18.66 0.31 8.88
C THR A 83 -17.79 -0.94 9.08
N GLY A 84 -16.50 -0.90 8.72
CA GLY A 84 -15.55 -1.99 8.88
C GLY A 84 -14.57 -1.81 10.04
N ILE A 85 -13.37 -1.29 9.73
CA ILE A 85 -12.20 -1.25 10.63
C ILE A 85 -12.45 -0.41 11.90
N ASN A 86 -13.35 0.57 11.86
CA ASN A 86 -13.69 1.43 13.00
C ASN A 86 -15.00 1.05 13.70
N SER A 87 -15.59 -0.12 13.41
CA SER A 87 -16.89 -0.54 13.96
C SER A 87 -16.91 -0.79 15.47
N ASN A 88 -15.75 -0.77 16.14
CA ASN A 88 -15.63 -1.07 17.57
C ASN A 88 -14.73 -0.07 18.34
N LEU A 89 -14.68 1.19 17.89
CA LEU A 89 -13.99 2.30 18.60
C LEU A 89 -14.96 3.23 19.35
N GLY A 90 -16.13 2.73 19.75
CA GLY A 90 -17.13 3.44 20.55
C GLY A 90 -17.32 2.81 21.91
#